data_AF-A0A7J2HTI7-F1
#
_entry.id   AF-A0A7J2HTI7-F1
#
_cell.length_a   1.000
_cell.length_b   1.000
_cell.length_c   1.000
_cell.angle_alpha   90.00
_cell.angle_beta   90.00
_cell.angle_gamma   90.00
#
_symmetry.space_group_name_H-M   'P 1'
#
loop_
_entity.id
_entity.type
_entity.pdbx_description
1 polymer ?
#
loop_
_entity_poly.entity_id
_entity_poly.type
_entity_poly.pdbx_seq_one_letter_code
_entity_poly.pdbx_strand_id
1 'polypeptide(L)' 'MAGDRRVRESVRKAIRSGLEEFDREIGHLVERYRRGELDLDEYLDLRAALERGKESRVLENLRGMRRRGYSPNSGTLPR' A
#
# COMPACT_ATOMS: atom_id res chain seq x y z
N MET A 1 29.74 4.33 -8.70
CA MET A 1 28.64 3.99 -7.76
C MET A 1 27.26 4.30 -8.38
N ALA A 2 26.90 3.71 -9.52
CA ALA A 2 25.58 3.91 -10.16
C ALA A 2 24.57 2.79 -9.85
N GLY A 3 25.06 1.58 -9.52
CA GLY A 3 24.23 0.42 -9.21
C GLY A 3 23.38 0.59 -7.93
N ASP A 4 23.94 1.20 -6.89
CA ASP A 4 23.27 1.37 -5.60
C ASP A 4 22.08 2.37 -5.67
N ARG A 5 22.14 3.37 -6.56
CA ARG A 5 21.02 4.30 -6.78
C ARG A 5 19.85 3.64 -7.52
N ARG A 6 20.13 2.86 -8.56
CA ARG A 6 19.10 2.13 -9.31
C ARG A 6 18.37 1.11 -8.44
N VAL A 7 19.12 0.37 -7.60
CA VAL A 7 18.52 -0.62 -6.67
C VAL A 7 17.59 0.07 -5.68
N ARG A 8 18.00 1.19 -5.07
CA ARG A 8 17.14 1.97 -4.16
C ARG A 8 15.85 2.43 -4.83
N GLU A 9 15.93 2.88 -6.08
CA GLU A 9 14.78 3.40 -6.83
C GLU A 9 13.80 2.30 -7.23
N SER A 10 14.30 1.14 -7.67
CA SER A 10 13.48 -0.05 -7.93
C SER A 10 12.76 -0.54 -6.67
N VAL A 11 13.44 -0.55 -5.52
CA VAL A 11 12.84 -0.92 -4.22
C VAL A 11 11.76 0.08 -3.83
N ARG A 12 12.01 1.38 -4.00
CA ARG A 12 11.00 2.43 -3.75
C ARG A 12 9.77 2.29 -4.62
N LYS A 13 9.94 2.02 -5.91
CA LYS A 13 8.84 1.78 -6.86
C LYS A 13 8.02 0.56 -6.46
N ALA A 14 8.69 -0.54 -6.11
CA ALA A 14 8.00 -1.77 -5.68
C ALA A 14 7.19 -1.55 -4.39
N ILE A 15 7.77 -0.86 -3.40
CA ILE A 15 7.10 -0.50 -2.14
C ILE A 15 5.84 0.33 -2.40
N ARG A 16 5.92 1.32 -3.30
CA ARG A 16 4.79 2.22 -3.60
C ARG A 16 3.71 1.56 -4.44
N SER A 17 4.09 0.76 -5.44
CA SER A 17 3.15 0.10 -6.35
C SER A 17 2.15 -0.78 -5.62
N GLY A 18 2.57 -1.49 -4.56
CA GLY A 18 1.66 -2.33 -3.78
C GLY A 18 0.69 -1.54 -2.91
N LEU A 19 0.99 -0.29 -2.56
CA LEU A 19 0.06 0.57 -1.80
C LEU A 19 -0.95 1.25 -2.72
N GLU A 20 -0.51 1.67 -3.91
CA GLU A 20 -1.38 2.25 -4.94
C GLU A 20 -2.46 1.26 -5.41
N GLU A 21 -2.16 -0.03 -5.42
CA GLU A 21 -3.14 -1.09 -5.73
C GLU A 21 -4.25 -1.15 -4.67
N PHE A 22 -3.89 -1.18 -3.39
CA PHE A 22 -4.87 -1.09 -2.30
C PHE A 22 -5.70 0.20 -2.37
N ASP A 23 -5.08 1.34 -2.68
CA ASP A 23 -5.80 2.62 -2.83
C ASP A 23 -6.84 2.55 -3.95
N ARG A 24 -6.50 1.91 -5.07
CA ARG A 24 -7.44 1.71 -6.18
C ARG A 24 -8.56 0.75 -5.81
N GLU A 25 -8.25 -0.39 -5.19
CA GLU A 25 -9.26 -1.36 -4.76
C GLU A 25 -10.23 -0.76 -3.75
N ILE A 26 -9.71 0.01 -2.79
CA ILE A 26 -10.50 0.79 -1.84
C ILE A 26 -11.41 1.78 -2.58
N GLY A 27 -10.89 2.50 -3.58
CA GLY A 27 -11.69 3.42 -4.40
C GLY A 27 -12.81 2.69 -5.14
N HIS A 28 -12.52 1.55 -5.76
CA HIS A 28 -13.52 0.72 -6.42
C HIS A 28 -14.59 0.21 -5.45
N LEU A 29 -14.19 -0.21 -4.24
CA LEU A 29 -15.11 -0.66 -3.20
C LEU A 29 -16.10 0.44 -2.79
N VAL A 30 -15.60 1.67 -2.61
CA VAL A 30 -16.43 2.85 -2.32
C VAL A 30 -17.44 3.11 -3.43
N GLU A 31 -17.03 3.02 -4.70
CA GLU A 31 -17.93 3.23 -5.83
C GLU A 31 -19.01 2.15 -5.93
N ARG A 32 -18.66 0.88 -5.68
CA ARG A 32 -19.64 -0.22 -5.63
C ARG A 32 -20.68 -0.01 -4.54
N TYR A 33 -20.26 0.38 -3.34
CA TYR A 33 -21.17 0.72 -2.25
C TYR A 33 -22.09 1.90 -2.60
N ARG A 34 -21.53 2.98 -3.19
CA ARG A 34 -22.33 4.15 -3.64
C ARG A 34 -23.38 3.80 -4.69
N ARG A 35 -23.12 2.79 -5.52
CA ARG A 35 -24.07 2.28 -6.52
C ARG A 35 -25.12 1.33 -5.94
N GLY A 36 -25.02 0.99 -4.65
CA GLY A 36 -25.89 0.02 -4.00
C GLY A 36 -25.60 -1.44 -4.38
N GLU A 37 -24.41 -1.71 -4.94
CA GLU A 37 -23.97 -3.07 -5.28
C GLU A 37 -23.49 -3.86 -4.05
N LEU A 38 -23.33 -3.19 -2.92
CA LEU A 38 -22.93 -3.74 -1.62
C LEU A 38 -23.84 -3.15 -0.55
N ASP A 39 -24.23 -3.97 0.42
CA ASP A 39 -24.82 -3.44 1.65
C ASP A 39 -23.73 -2.86 2.58
N LEU A 40 -24.17 -2.25 3.68
CA LEU A 40 -23.25 -1.60 4.62
C LEU A 40 -22.29 -2.60 5.28
N ASP A 41 -22.78 -3.78 5.66
CA ASP A 41 -21.98 -4.76 6.40
C ASP A 41 -20.94 -5.38 5.46
N GLU A 42 -21.34 -5.75 4.24
CA GLU A 42 -20.44 -6.25 3.20
C GLU A 42 -19.37 -5.20 2.83
N TYR A 43 -19.76 -3.94 2.69
CA TYR A 43 -18.81 -2.84 2.46
C TYR A 43 -17.80 -2.71 3.61
N LEU A 44 -18.26 -2.73 4.86
CA LEU A 44 -17.40 -2.58 6.03
C LEU A 44 -16.41 -3.73 6.17
N ASP A 45 -16.85 -4.97 5.97
CA ASP A 45 -16.00 -6.16 6.05
C ASP A 45 -14.91 -6.14 4.98
N LEU A 46 -15.29 -5.86 3.72
CA LEU A 46 -14.35 -5.74 2.61
C LEU A 46 -13.38 -4.56 2.82
N ARG A 47 -13.88 -3.42 3.32
CA ARG A 47 -13.04 -2.25 3.58
C ARG A 47 -12.02 -2.55 4.67
N ALA A 48 -12.46 -3.17 5.77
CA ALA A 48 -11.57 -3.54 6.87
C ALA A 48 -10.50 -4.55 6.43
N ALA A 49 -10.85 -5.51 5.56
CA ALA A 49 -9.88 -6.44 4.99
C ALA A 49 -8.81 -5.73 4.14
N LEU A 50 -9.21 -4.82 3.26
CA LEU A 50 -8.28 -4.04 2.42
C LEU A 50 -7.35 -3.14 3.26
N GLU A 51 -7.90 -2.45 4.27
CA GLU A 51 -7.08 -1.59 5.15
C GLU A 51 -6.06 -2.40 5.96
N ARG A 52 -6.45 -3.57 6.50
CA ARG A 52 -5.51 -4.48 7.18
C ARG A 52 -4.43 -5.02 6.24
N GLY A 53 -4.80 -5.32 4.99
CA GLY A 53 -3.86 -5.73 3.94
C GLY A 53 -2.84 -4.62 3.64
N LYS A 54 -3.32 -3.39 3.47
CA LYS A 54 -2.49 -2.20 3.24
C LYS A 54 -1.54 -1.96 4.42
N GLU A 55 -2.02 -2.00 5.65
CA GLU A 55 -1.19 -1.86 6.86
C GLU A 55 -0.09 -2.93 6.92
N SER A 56 -0.45 -4.20 6.70
CA SER A 56 0.50 -5.32 6.69
C SER A 56 1.59 -5.11 5.65
N ARG A 57 1.23 -4.62 4.45
CA ARG A 57 2.16 -4.30 3.37
C ARG A 57 3.09 -3.16 3.73
N VAL A 58 2.59 -2.10 4.38
CA VAL A 58 3.42 -1.00 4.89
C VAL A 58 4.45 -1.52 5.89
N LEU A 59 4.04 -2.34 6.86
CA LEU A 59 4.94 -2.91 7.85
C LEU A 59 6.00 -3.81 7.22
N GLU A 60 5.63 -4.65 6.25
CA GLU A 60 6.56 -5.48 5.49
C GLU A 60 7.61 -4.61 4.79
N ASN A 61 7.17 -3.55 4.10
CA ASN A 61 8.04 -2.62 3.41
C ASN A 61 9.02 -1.93 4.36
N LEU A 62 8.54 -1.42 5.50
CA LEU A 62 9.39 -0.79 6.53
C LEU A 62 10.41 -1.77 7.12
N ARG A 63 10.01 -3.01 7.40
CA ARG A 63 10.93 -4.07 7.85
C ARG A 63 11.98 -4.39 6.79
N GLY A 64 11.57 -4.46 5.52
CA GLY A 64 12.45 -4.66 4.37
C GLY A 64 13.49 -3.55 4.23
N MET A 65 13.07 -2.28 4.41
CA MET A 65 13.96 -1.12 4.39
C MET A 65 14.99 -1.19 5.52
N ARG A 66 14.54 -1.46 6.75
CA ARG A 66 15.43 -1.59 7.92
C ARG A 66 16.49 -2.68 7.71
N ARG A 67 16.10 -3.86 7.21
CA ARG A 67 17.03 -4.97 6.92
C ARG A 67 18.10 -4.61 5.88
N ARG A 68 17.78 -3.69 4.97
CA ARG A 68 18.68 -3.24 3.89
C ARG A 68 19.48 -1.97 4.25
N GLY A 69 19.38 -1.49 5.48
CA GLY A 69 20.08 -0.28 5.95
C GLY A 69 19.51 1.03 5.40
N TYR A 70 18.25 1.03 4.95
CA TYR A 70 17.58 2.24 4.48
C TYR A 70 16.66 2.81 5.56
N SER A 71 16.70 4.14 5.75
CA SER A 71 15.75 4.86 6.60
C SER A 71 14.51 5.28 5.82
N PRO A 72 13.30 5.16 6.40
CA PRO A 72 12.09 5.75 5.85
C PRO A 72 12.26 7.27 5.68
N ASN A 73 11.73 7.82 4.59
CA ASN A 73 11.55 9.26 4.43
C ASN A 73 10.13 9.55 3.91
N SER A 74 9.78 10.83 3.80
CA SER A 74 8.46 11.30 3.37
C SER A 74 7.99 10.74 2.01
N GLY A 75 8.91 10.32 1.15
CA GLY A 75 8.58 9.69 -0.15
C GLY A 75 8.34 8.18 -0.11
N THR A 76 8.51 7.55 1.06
CA THR A 76 8.32 6.10 1.30
C THR A 76 7.25 5.81 2.34
N LEU A 77 6.79 6.83 3.07
CA LEU A 77 5.66 6.70 3.97
C LEU A 77 4.35 6.82 3.17
N PRO A 78 3.30 6.05 3.53
CA PRO A 78 1.96 6.30 3.02
C PRO A 78 1.56 7.74 3.34
N ARG A 79 0.92 8.43 2.39
CA ARG A 79 0.31 9.73 2.64
C ARG A 79 -1.09 9.57 3.21
#